data_AF-A0A376UG63-F1
#
_entry.id   AF-A0A376UG63-F1
#
_cell.length_a   1.000
_cell.length_b   1.000
_cell.length_c   1.000
_cell.angle_alpha   90.00
_cell.angle_beta   90.00
_cell.angle_gamma   90.00
#
_symmetry.space_group_name_H-M   'P 1'
#
loop_
_entity.id
_entity.type
_entity.pdbx_description
1 polymer ?
#
loop_
_entity_poly.entity_id
_entity_poly.type
_entity_poly.pdbx_seq_one_letter_code
_entity_poly.pdbx_strand_id
1 'polypeptide(L)'
;MQALRRLHESGALTTVHPENDAAIASKRAEFIAAGLTAPRYHALSRPLECEAEAIARMINLAQIAGNAPLYIVHLSNGLGLDYLRLARANHQPVWVEPAHNISCWTNAVTIQKTA
;
A
#
# COMPACT_ATOMS: atom_id res chain seq x y z
N MET A 1 14.78 2.50 -3.22
CA MET A 1 15.54 2.19 -1.98
C MET A 1 16.31 3.36 -1.40
N GLN A 2 16.95 4.23 -2.20
CA GLN A 2 17.73 5.36 -1.70
C GLN A 2 16.92 6.28 -0.74
N ALA A 3 15.67 6.62 -1.09
CA ALA A 3 14.80 7.43 -0.26
C ALA A 3 14.49 6.80 1.10
N LEU A 4 14.14 5.50 1.14
CA LEU A 4 13.88 4.76 2.38
C LEU A 4 15.07 4.81 3.33
N ARG A 5 16.28 4.56 2.82
CA ARG A 5 17.51 4.62 3.62
C ARG A 5 17.74 6.03 4.19
N ARG A 6 17.60 7.05 3.34
CA ARG A 6 17.85 8.43 3.75
C ARG A 6 16.86 8.92 4.81
N LEU A 7 15.58 8.56 4.67
CA LEU A 7 14.55 8.89 5.64
C LEU A 7 14.79 8.16 6.97
N HIS A 8 15.17 6.87 6.91
CA HIS A 8 15.53 6.10 8.09
C HIS A 8 16.72 6.70 8.85
N GLU A 9 17.80 7.07 8.16
CA GLU A 9 18.97 7.75 8.73
C GLU A 9 18.59 9.08 9.42
N SER A 10 17.58 9.78 8.91
CA SER A 10 17.07 11.02 9.51
C SER A 10 16.01 10.82 10.60
N GLY A 11 15.63 9.58 10.91
CA GLY A 11 14.53 9.29 11.84
C GLY A 11 13.14 9.69 11.34
N ALA A 12 12.98 9.84 10.02
CA ALA A 12 11.75 10.27 9.38
C ALA A 12 10.85 9.09 8.99
N LEU A 13 9.54 9.35 8.92
CA LEU A 13 8.54 8.39 8.50
C LEU A 13 8.39 8.40 6.97
N THR A 14 8.44 7.23 6.34
CA THR A 14 8.18 7.12 4.90
C THR A 14 6.70 6.90 4.65
N THR A 15 6.03 7.86 4.01
CA THR A 15 4.62 7.73 3.58
C THR A 15 4.53 7.32 2.12
N VAL A 16 3.71 6.32 1.79
CA VAL A 16 3.62 5.78 0.42
C VAL A 16 2.19 5.53 -0.02
N HIS A 17 1.92 5.79 -1.29
CA HIS A 17 0.76 5.35 -2.06
C HIS A 17 1.19 4.12 -2.89
N PRO A 18 1.10 2.90 -2.35
CA PRO A 18 1.62 1.72 -3.03
C PRO A 18 0.62 1.15 -4.03
N GLU A 19 0.90 1.32 -5.32
CA GLU A 19 0.24 0.58 -6.40
C GLU A 19 1.29 0.07 -7.40
N ASN A 20 1.03 -1.07 -8.04
CA ASN A 20 1.87 -1.60 -9.11
C ASN A 20 1.54 -0.91 -10.45
N ASP A 21 2.31 0.13 -10.76
CA ASP A 21 2.12 0.92 -11.98
C ASP A 21 2.22 0.09 -13.27
N ALA A 22 3.11 -0.89 -13.34
CA ALA A 22 3.28 -1.73 -14.53
C ALA A 22 2.03 -2.59 -14.80
N ALA A 23 1.47 -3.21 -13.76
CA ALA A 23 0.23 -3.98 -13.87
C ALA A 23 -0.96 -3.08 -14.26
N ILE A 24 -1.05 -1.90 -13.66
CA ILE A 24 -2.07 -0.90 -13.99
C ILE A 24 -1.96 -0.43 -15.44
N ALA A 25 -0.74 -0.15 -15.90
CA ALA A 25 -0.47 0.28 -17.27
C ALA A 25 -0.88 -0.81 -18.29
N SER A 26 -0.56 -2.08 -18.00
CA SER A 26 -0.99 -3.21 -18.83
C SER A 26 -2.51 -3.29 -18.95
N LYS A 27 -3.22 -3.29 -17.82
CA LYS A 27 -4.70 -3.35 -17.80
C LYS A 27 -5.35 -2.14 -18.46
N ARG A 28 -4.78 -0.96 -18.25
CA ARG A 28 -5.25 0.27 -18.90
C ARG A 28 -5.09 0.18 -20.42
N ALA A 29 -3.96 -0.34 -20.91
CA ALA A 29 -3.73 -0.53 -22.33
C ALA A 29 -4.72 -1.53 -22.95
N GLU A 30 -5.03 -2.63 -22.26
CA GLU A 30 -6.07 -3.59 -22.67
C GLU A 30 -7.44 -2.90 -22.87
N PHE A 31 -7.88 -2.08 -21.92
CA PHE A 31 -9.16 -1.36 -22.04
C PHE A 31 -9.15 -0.32 -23.15
N ILE A 32 -8.07 0.43 -23.31
CA ILE A 32 -7.94 1.42 -24.39
C ILE A 32 -7.99 0.73 -25.75
N ALA A 33 -7.27 -0.39 -25.92
CA ALA A 33 -7.27 -1.17 -27.17
C ALA A 33 -8.66 -1.74 -27.51
N ALA A 34 -9.45 -2.08 -26.48
CA ALA A 34 -10.83 -2.54 -26.64
C ALA A 34 -11.86 -1.38 -26.80
N GLY A 35 -11.43 -0.11 -26.87
CA GLY A 35 -12.31 1.05 -26.96
C GLY A 35 -13.10 1.34 -25.67
N LEU A 36 -12.69 0.75 -24.54
CA LEU A 36 -13.38 0.81 -23.25
C LEU A 36 -12.88 2.01 -22.43
N THR A 37 -13.37 3.21 -22.73
CA THR A 37 -12.87 4.48 -22.17
C THR A 37 -13.77 5.12 -21.10
N ALA A 38 -14.91 4.52 -20.77
CA ALA A 38 -15.80 5.01 -19.72
C ALA A 38 -15.14 5.04 -18.32
N PRO A 39 -15.49 5.97 -17.41
CA PRO A 39 -14.85 6.12 -16.09
C PRO A 39 -14.79 4.84 -15.23
N ARG A 40 -15.76 3.92 -15.38
CA ARG A 40 -15.74 2.61 -14.69
C ARG A 40 -14.47 1.79 -14.92
N TYR A 41 -13.83 1.95 -16.09
CA TYR A 41 -12.61 1.23 -16.43
C TYR A 41 -11.38 1.76 -15.69
N HIS A 42 -11.47 2.92 -15.05
CA HIS A 42 -10.45 3.39 -14.12
C HIS A 42 -10.30 2.42 -12.93
N ALA A 43 -11.40 2.10 -12.25
CA ALA A 43 -11.38 1.17 -11.12
C ALA A 43 -10.98 -0.25 -11.58
N LEU A 44 -11.51 -0.70 -12.72
CA LEU A 44 -11.19 -2.03 -13.27
C LEU A 44 -9.73 -2.17 -13.73
N SER A 45 -9.04 -1.07 -14.06
CA SER A 45 -7.62 -1.10 -14.44
C SER A 45 -6.67 -1.25 -13.24
N ARG A 46 -7.20 -1.21 -12.02
CA ARG A 46 -6.44 -1.27 -10.76
C ARG A 46 -7.06 -2.34 -9.85
N PRO A 47 -7.01 -3.61 -10.25
CA PRO A 47 -7.51 -4.68 -9.39
C PRO A 47 -6.71 -4.73 -8.09
N LEU A 48 -7.30 -5.31 -7.04
CA LEU A 48 -6.78 -5.28 -5.66
C LEU A 48 -5.33 -5.80 -5.52
N GLU A 49 -4.91 -6.68 -6.42
CA GLU A 49 -3.57 -7.26 -6.47
C GLU A 49 -2.51 -6.19 -6.76
N CYS A 50 -2.86 -5.12 -7.48
CA CYS A 50 -1.94 -4.02 -7.78
C CYS A 50 -1.50 -3.28 -6.51
N GLU A 51 -2.46 -3.00 -5.62
CA GLU A 51 -2.18 -2.36 -4.33
C GLU A 51 -1.50 -3.36 -3.38
N ALA A 52 -2.03 -4.58 -3.27
CA ALA A 52 -1.53 -5.57 -2.32
C ALA A 52 -0.08 -6.00 -2.60
N GLU A 53 0.29 -6.24 -3.86
CA GLU A 53 1.69 -6.52 -4.23
C GLU A 53 2.60 -5.36 -3.86
N ALA A 54 2.18 -4.12 -4.15
CA ALA A 54 2.98 -2.95 -3.87
C ALA A 54 3.15 -2.72 -2.36
N ILE A 55 2.13 -2.99 -1.54
CA ILE A 55 2.23 -2.98 -0.07
C ILE A 55 3.26 -4.00 0.39
N ALA A 56 3.14 -5.26 -0.03
CA ALA A 56 4.08 -6.32 0.34
C ALA A 56 5.52 -5.97 -0.07
N ARG A 57 5.69 -5.43 -1.28
CA ARG A 57 6.98 -4.96 -1.78
C ARG A 57 7.54 -3.82 -0.92
N MET A 58 6.73 -2.82 -0.57
CA MET A 58 7.20 -1.71 0.27
C MET A 58 7.58 -2.15 1.69
N ILE A 59 6.84 -3.07 2.28
CA ILE A 59 7.16 -3.69 3.58
C ILE A 59 8.55 -4.37 3.53
N ASN A 60 8.78 -5.22 2.51
CA ASN A 60 10.06 -5.89 2.33
C ASN A 60 11.21 -4.92 2.06
N LEU A 61 10.98 -3.89 1.24
CA LEU A 61 11.96 -2.86 0.97
C LEU A 61 12.29 -2.03 2.23
N ALA A 62 11.31 -1.72 3.07
CA ALA A 62 11.53 -1.06 4.34
C ALA A 62 12.38 -1.91 5.30
N GLN A 63 12.11 -3.23 5.36
CA GLN A 63 12.94 -4.17 6.13
C GLN A 63 14.40 -4.18 5.65
N ILE A 64 14.63 -4.25 4.33
CA ILE A 64 15.97 -4.19 3.73
C ILE A 64 16.66 -2.84 3.99
N ALA A 65 15.89 -1.76 4.16
CA ALA A 65 16.40 -0.42 4.45
C ALA A 65 16.69 -0.16 5.94
N GLY A 66 16.91 -1.21 6.74
CA GLY A 66 17.18 -1.09 8.18
C GLY A 66 15.92 -1.08 9.04
N ASN A 67 14.86 -1.76 8.60
CA ASN A 67 13.54 -1.71 9.26
C ASN A 67 12.98 -0.28 9.32
N ALA A 68 13.06 0.43 8.18
CA ALA A 68 12.65 1.82 8.06
C ALA A 68 11.15 2.02 8.39
N PRO A 69 10.77 3.03 9.19
CA PRO A 69 9.37 3.35 9.47
C PRO A 69 8.55 3.61 8.20
N LEU A 70 7.41 2.93 8.06
CA LEU A 70 6.55 2.98 6.88
C LEU A 70 5.09 3.31 7.23
N TYR A 71 4.48 4.19 6.45
CA TYR A 71 3.08 4.57 6.55
C TYR A 71 2.39 4.38 5.21
N ILE A 72 1.43 3.44 5.15
CA ILE A 72 0.62 3.19 3.96
C ILE A 72 -0.59 4.13 3.98
N VAL A 73 -0.69 5.03 3.01
CA VAL A 73 -1.88 5.87 2.87
C VAL A 73 -3.02 5.13 2.18
N HIS A 74 -4.26 5.52 2.50
CA HIS A 74 -5.52 5.10 1.88
C HIS A 74 -5.59 3.63 1.45
N LEU A 75 -5.23 2.71 2.35
CA LEU A 75 -5.42 1.27 2.14
C LEU A 75 -6.86 1.04 1.72
N SER A 76 -7.11 0.29 0.64
CA SER A 76 -8.44 0.13 0.04
C SER A 76 -8.99 -1.31 0.03
N ASN A 77 -8.18 -2.30 0.43
CA ASN A 77 -8.56 -3.72 0.31
C ASN A 77 -8.04 -4.62 1.46
N GLY A 78 -8.66 -5.80 1.61
CA GLY A 78 -8.31 -6.78 2.66
C GLY A 78 -6.99 -7.53 2.42
N LEU A 79 -6.59 -7.75 1.17
CA LEU A 79 -5.35 -8.46 0.85
C LEU A 79 -4.11 -7.65 1.29
N GLY A 80 -4.14 -6.33 1.07
CA GLY A 80 -3.14 -5.40 1.60
C GLY A 80 -3.12 -5.37 3.13
N LEU A 81 -4.29 -5.44 3.77
CA LEU A 81 -4.41 -5.49 5.23
C LEU A 81 -3.72 -6.73 5.83
N ASP A 82 -3.80 -7.88 5.17
CA ASP A 82 -3.18 -9.11 5.66
C ASP A 82 -1.65 -9.03 5.65
N TYR A 83 -1.05 -8.40 4.63
CA TYR A 83 0.38 -8.11 4.63
C TYR A 83 0.79 -7.17 5.78
N LEU A 84 -0.03 -6.17 6.08
CA LEU A 84 0.20 -5.25 7.21
C LEU A 84 0.10 -5.96 8.57
N ARG A 85 -0.86 -6.87 8.73
CA ARG A 85 -0.98 -7.72 9.93
C ARG A 85 0.26 -8.58 10.11
N LEU A 86 0.75 -9.19 9.03
CA LEU A 86 1.98 -9.98 9.07
C LEU A 86 3.21 -9.13 9.44
N ALA A 87 3.36 -7.94 8.85
CA ALA A 87 4.45 -7.03 9.17
C ALA A 87 4.43 -6.61 10.65
N ARG A 88 3.25 -6.31 11.19
CA ARG A 88 3.06 -6.00 12.62
C ARG A 88 3.40 -7.18 13.53
N ALA A 89 2.97 -8.39 13.17
CA ALA A 89 3.32 -9.60 13.91
C ALA A 89 4.85 -9.83 13.95
N ASN A 90 5.56 -9.39 12.91
CA ASN A 90 7.02 -9.42 12.82
C ASN A 90 7.71 -8.17 13.40
N HIS A 91 7.01 -7.35 14.19
CA HIS A 91 7.53 -6.14 14.83
C HIS A 91 8.12 -5.09 13.86
N GLN A 92 7.64 -5.04 12.62
CA GLN A 92 8.03 -3.97 11.69
C GLN A 92 7.23 -2.69 12.00
N PRO A 93 7.86 -1.50 11.97
CA PRO A 93 7.23 -0.22 12.26
C PRO A 93 6.38 0.24 11.07
N VAL A 94 5.20 -0.38 10.93
CA VAL A 94 4.26 -0.11 9.83
C VAL A 94 2.91 0.36 10.36
N TRP A 95 2.47 1.50 9.84
CA TRP A 95 1.16 2.09 10.08
C TRP A 95 0.39 2.24 8.78
N VAL A 96 -0.92 2.46 8.91
CA VAL A 96 -1.81 2.57 7.76
C VAL A 96 -2.94 3.54 8.04
N GLU A 97 -3.32 4.28 7.00
CA GLU A 97 -4.57 5.01 6.90
C GLU A 97 -5.57 4.19 6.07
N PRO A 98 -6.68 3.71 6.64
CA PRO A 98 -7.73 3.06 5.85
C PRO A 98 -8.58 4.09 5.11
N ALA A 99 -8.99 3.77 3.87
CA ALA A 99 -9.97 4.59 3.17
C ALA A 99 -11.36 4.51 3.83
N HIS A 100 -12.12 5.61 3.79
CA HIS A 100 -13.39 5.79 4.50
C HIS A 100 -14.49 4.75 4.15
N ASN A 101 -14.39 4.10 3.00
CA ASN A 101 -15.43 3.26 2.40
C ASN A 101 -15.22 1.74 2.56
N ILE A 102 -14.24 1.29 3.34
CA ILE A 102 -13.96 -0.15 3.49
C ILE A 102 -14.75 -0.75 4.65
N SER A 103 -15.43 -1.88 4.46
CA SER A 103 -16.18 -2.59 5.52
C SER A 103 -15.31 -3.29 6.59
N CYS A 104 -13.99 -3.32 6.44
CA CYS A 104 -13.04 -4.00 7.34
C CYS A 104 -12.80 -3.30 8.70
N TRP A 105 -13.61 -2.31 9.07
CA TRP A 105 -13.51 -1.51 10.31
C TRP A 105 -13.65 -2.30 11.62
N THR A 106 -14.01 -3.57 11.61
CA THR A 106 -14.33 -4.31 12.84
C THR A 106 -13.11 -5.00 13.49
N ASN A 107 -12.12 -4.24 13.97
CA ASN A 107 -11.16 -4.63 15.05
C ASN A 107 -9.69 -4.98 14.68
N ALA A 108 -8.91 -4.15 13.97
CA ALA A 108 -7.46 -4.45 13.93
C ALA A 108 -6.45 -3.31 13.83
N VAL A 109 -6.75 -2.15 13.24
CA VAL A 109 -5.68 -1.19 12.94
C VAL A 109 -6.11 0.25 13.16
N THR A 110 -6.49 0.58 14.39
CA THR A 110 -6.48 1.98 14.82
C THR A 110 -5.02 2.35 15.08
N ILE A 111 -4.54 3.44 14.48
CA ILE A 111 -3.36 4.15 14.95
C ILE A 111 -3.60 4.40 16.44
N GLN A 112 -2.82 3.77 17.32
CA GLN A 112 -2.75 4.23 18.70
C GLN A 112 -2.20 5.66 18.63
N LYS A 113 -3.10 6.65 18.62
CA LYS A 113 -2.79 8.00 19.08
C LYS A 113 -2.48 7.84 20.56
N THR A 114 -1.23 7.53 20.88
CA THR A 114 -0.72 7.77 22.23
C THR A 114 -0.68 9.28 22.41
N ALA A 115 -1.51 9.75 23.33
CA ALA A 115 -1.44 11.08 23.92
C ALA A 115 -0.14 11.26 24.71
#